data_AF-A0A2A4E5M5-F1
#
_entry.id   AF-A0A2A4E5M5-F1
#
_cell.length_a   1.000
_cell.length_b   1.000
_cell.length_c   1.000
_cell.angle_alpha   90.00
_cell.angle_beta   90.00
_cell.angle_gamma   90.00
#
_symmetry.space_group_name_H-M   'P 1'
#
loop_
_entity.id
_entity.type
_entity.pdbx_description
1 polymer ?
#
loop_
_entity_poly.entity_id
_entity_poly.type
_entity_poly.pdbx_seq_one_letter_code
_entity_poly.pdbx_strand_id
1 'polypeptide(L)'
;MSAPAKTRGRRPAATTTAPGPVESPARSKPSPAPAPAPAPSSAPSSTPGPRSGETQVSFPVRVLTFASSMVAGFWAMVVSAIDRISAFVGDWLFHGKKALYGLAVTRILFGVTAIGLLASNFSTRLYTFGSGSAWNGELAEPVSDFPTIWVFSTFHAAMGNDVLYTALYLLLGVLAVLFVLGWRFRIVLPVFFCLWVGFIEANDMVGDQGDNMFRIALLLLFFADPAARWSLDARRRAKSGEWFPPGSQPALLGTVFHNLALVALTAQVCFVYASGALFKAGGDPWKEGYAVYNPLQTARFGTWPVLSDLVTTWG
;
A
#
# COMPACT_ATOMS: atom_id res chain seq x y z
N MET A 1 -50.10 39.70 -15.49
CA MET A 1 -48.86 39.36 -16.20
C MET A 1 -48.60 37.88 -16.02
N SER A 2 -49.05 37.07 -16.97
CA SER A 2 -49.07 35.61 -16.90
C SER A 2 -47.84 35.06 -17.62
N ALA A 3 -46.98 34.33 -16.91
CA ALA A 3 -45.83 33.65 -17.48
C ALA A 3 -46.25 32.30 -18.10
N PRO A 4 -45.70 31.89 -19.26
CA PRO A 4 -46.11 30.66 -19.91
C PRO A 4 -45.40 29.44 -19.31
N ALA A 5 -46.18 28.39 -19.05
CA ALA A 5 -45.71 27.08 -18.63
C ALA A 5 -44.97 26.36 -19.78
N LYS A 6 -43.71 25.96 -19.55
CA LYS A 6 -42.97 25.08 -20.47
C LYS A 6 -43.42 23.63 -20.31
N THR A 7 -44.12 23.14 -21.32
CA THR A 7 -44.46 21.74 -21.56
C THR A 7 -43.20 20.87 -21.66
N ARG A 8 -43.05 19.89 -20.76
CA ARG A 8 -42.06 18.80 -20.86
C ARG A 8 -42.50 17.82 -21.95
N GLY A 9 -41.71 17.72 -23.02
CA GLY A 9 -41.87 16.70 -24.05
C GLY A 9 -41.69 15.29 -23.47
N ARG A 10 -42.72 14.46 -23.62
CA ARG A 10 -42.76 13.05 -23.22
C ARG A 10 -41.95 12.24 -24.24
N ARG A 11 -40.82 11.66 -23.83
CA ARG A 11 -40.01 10.73 -24.65
C ARG A 11 -40.81 9.43 -24.84
N PRO A 12 -40.92 8.86 -26.05
CA PRO A 12 -41.59 7.57 -26.22
C PRO A 12 -40.76 6.45 -25.59
N ALA A 13 -41.46 5.51 -24.95
CA ALA A 13 -40.90 4.31 -24.34
C ALA A 13 -40.29 3.42 -25.43
N ALA A 14 -39.04 3.03 -25.25
CA ALA A 14 -38.39 2.02 -26.08
C ALA A 14 -38.92 0.64 -25.68
N THR A 15 -39.72 0.04 -26.57
CA THR A 15 -40.16 -1.35 -26.48
C THR A 15 -38.94 -2.26 -26.58
N THR A 16 -38.62 -2.98 -25.50
CA THR A 16 -37.60 -4.03 -25.50
C THR A 16 -38.18 -5.28 -26.16
N THR A 17 -38.00 -5.41 -27.47
CA THR A 17 -38.22 -6.66 -28.21
C THR A 17 -37.04 -7.61 -27.96
N ALA A 18 -37.34 -8.80 -27.44
CA ALA A 18 -36.37 -9.88 -27.26
C ALA A 18 -35.77 -10.31 -28.62
N PRO A 19 -34.46 -10.62 -28.69
CA PRO A 19 -33.86 -11.12 -29.93
C PRO A 19 -34.30 -12.56 -30.17
N GLY A 20 -34.83 -12.81 -31.37
CA GLY A 20 -35.13 -14.15 -31.89
C GLY A 20 -33.87 -14.99 -32.13
N PRO A 21 -34.02 -16.31 -32.38
CA PRO A 21 -32.90 -17.22 -32.46
C PRO A 21 -32.00 -16.90 -33.66
N VAL A 22 -30.69 -16.91 -33.41
CA VAL A 22 -29.63 -16.70 -34.40
C VAL A 22 -29.63 -17.88 -35.37
N GLU A 23 -29.96 -17.63 -36.63
CA GLU A 23 -29.72 -18.56 -37.75
C GLU A 23 -28.22 -18.84 -37.87
N SER A 24 -27.85 -20.13 -37.82
CA SER A 24 -26.49 -20.58 -38.05
C SER A 24 -26.10 -20.39 -39.52
N PRO A 25 -24.93 -19.82 -39.84
CA PRO A 25 -24.49 -19.72 -41.22
C PRO A 25 -24.21 -21.11 -41.81
N ALA A 26 -24.74 -21.34 -43.01
CA ALA A 26 -24.63 -22.57 -43.76
C ALA A 26 -23.15 -23.01 -43.93
N ARG A 27 -22.90 -24.30 -43.67
CA ARG A 27 -21.62 -24.98 -43.98
C ARG A 27 -21.25 -24.77 -45.45
N SER A 28 -20.13 -24.11 -45.70
CA SER A 28 -19.47 -24.14 -47.00
C SER A 28 -19.04 -25.57 -47.32
N LYS A 29 -19.39 -26.05 -48.53
CA LYS A 29 -18.94 -27.34 -49.05
C LYS A 29 -17.42 -27.31 -49.28
N PRO A 30 -16.69 -28.40 -48.99
CA PRO A 30 -15.26 -28.47 -49.28
C PRO A 30 -15.03 -28.55 -50.80
N SER A 31 -14.01 -27.82 -51.26
CA SER A 31 -13.54 -27.82 -52.65
C SER A 31 -13.05 -29.23 -53.06
N PRO A 32 -13.22 -29.66 -54.32
CA PRO A 32 -12.70 -30.95 -54.76
C PRO A 32 -11.16 -30.95 -54.76
N ALA A 33 -10.57 -32.07 -54.32
CA ALA A 33 -9.13 -32.28 -54.32
C ALA A 33 -8.55 -32.23 -55.75
N PRO A 34 -7.32 -31.72 -55.94
CA PRO A 34 -6.67 -31.76 -57.25
C PRO A 34 -6.33 -33.20 -57.65
N ALA A 35 -6.42 -33.51 -58.94
CA ALA A 35 -6.07 -34.80 -59.53
C ALA A 35 -4.62 -35.22 -59.20
N PRO A 36 -4.34 -36.53 -59.06
CA PRO A 36 -3.00 -37.01 -58.76
C PRO A 36 -2.04 -36.75 -59.94
N ALA A 37 -0.88 -36.17 -59.64
CA ALA A 37 0.22 -35.99 -60.60
C ALA A 37 0.76 -37.35 -61.07
N PRO A 38 1.21 -37.47 -62.34
CA PRO A 38 1.77 -38.71 -62.85
C PRO A 38 3.06 -39.08 -62.12
N ALA A 39 3.24 -40.39 -61.89
CA ALA A 39 4.39 -40.96 -61.20
C ALA A 39 5.71 -40.56 -61.89
N PRO A 40 6.75 -40.15 -61.13
CA PRO A 40 8.07 -39.92 -61.71
C PRO A 40 8.67 -41.25 -62.17
N SER A 41 9.22 -41.23 -63.40
CA SER A 41 9.94 -42.35 -64.00
C SER A 41 11.07 -42.84 -63.11
N SER A 42 11.18 -44.16 -62.97
CA SER A 42 12.28 -44.88 -62.34
C SER A 42 13.65 -44.38 -62.81
N ALA A 43 14.37 -43.65 -61.95
CA ALA A 43 15.80 -43.42 -62.08
C ALA A 43 16.57 -44.61 -61.45
N PRO A 44 17.77 -44.97 -61.95
CA PRO A 44 18.49 -46.15 -61.48
C PRO A 44 18.91 -46.01 -60.02
N SER A 45 18.75 -47.08 -59.26
CA SER A 45 19.24 -47.24 -57.89
C SER A 45 20.77 -47.13 -57.84
N SER A 46 21.28 -45.93 -57.53
CA SER A 46 22.66 -45.79 -57.06
C SER A 46 22.71 -46.10 -55.57
N THR A 47 23.22 -47.28 -55.23
CA THR A 47 23.62 -47.67 -53.88
C THR A 47 24.50 -46.56 -53.28
N PRO A 48 24.18 -45.97 -52.11
CA PRO A 48 25.10 -45.06 -51.46
C PRO A 48 26.31 -45.88 -51.00
N GLY A 49 27.48 -45.65 -51.60
CA GLY A 49 28.74 -46.14 -51.06
C GLY A 49 28.93 -45.63 -49.62
N PRO A 50 29.68 -46.35 -48.76
CA PRO A 50 29.90 -45.94 -47.38
C PRO A 50 30.47 -44.52 -47.36
N ARG A 51 29.80 -43.60 -46.67
CA ARG A 51 30.31 -42.23 -46.46
C ARG A 51 31.59 -42.33 -45.63
N SER A 52 32.73 -42.39 -46.31
CA SER A 52 34.05 -42.26 -45.71
C SER A 52 34.20 -40.83 -45.22
N GLY A 53 34.07 -40.63 -43.90
CA GLY A 53 34.33 -39.35 -43.26
C GLY A 53 33.40 -38.95 -42.12
N GLU A 54 32.81 -39.88 -41.37
CA GLU A 54 32.32 -39.53 -40.03
C GLU A 54 33.55 -39.29 -39.15
N THR A 55 33.94 -38.02 -39.00
CA THR A 55 34.96 -37.60 -38.03
C THR A 55 34.47 -38.05 -36.65
N GLN A 56 35.02 -39.15 -36.13
CA GLN A 56 34.71 -39.62 -34.78
C GLN A 56 35.20 -38.57 -33.79
N VAL A 57 34.31 -37.67 -33.39
CA VAL A 57 34.60 -36.63 -32.39
C VAL A 57 35.00 -37.33 -31.10
N SER A 58 36.21 -37.05 -30.62
CA SER A 58 36.78 -37.67 -29.43
C SER A 58 35.89 -37.43 -28.21
N PHE A 59 35.77 -38.45 -27.35
CA PHE A 59 34.99 -38.38 -26.10
C PHE A 59 35.22 -37.10 -25.28
N PRO A 60 36.45 -36.60 -25.05
CA PRO A 60 36.67 -35.35 -24.31
C PRO A 60 36.05 -34.12 -25.00
N VAL A 61 36.04 -34.06 -26.32
CA VAL A 61 35.39 -32.95 -27.06
C VAL A 61 33.88 -33.01 -26.88
N ARG A 62 33.27 -34.21 -26.84
CA ARG A 62 31.83 -34.38 -26.54
C ARG A 62 31.47 -33.95 -25.12
N VAL A 63 32.33 -34.26 -24.15
CA VAL A 63 32.12 -33.84 -22.75
C VAL A 63 32.26 -32.31 -22.62
N LEU A 64 33.24 -31.70 -23.29
CA LEU A 64 33.42 -30.25 -23.28
C LEU A 64 32.28 -29.50 -23.98
N THR A 65 31.79 -29.99 -25.12
CA THR A 65 30.63 -29.38 -25.80
C THR A 65 29.34 -29.56 -24.99
N PHE A 66 29.16 -30.72 -24.34
CA PHE A 66 28.06 -30.93 -23.40
C PHE A 66 28.13 -29.96 -22.22
N ALA A 67 29.28 -29.87 -21.53
CA ALA A 67 29.48 -28.94 -20.42
C ALA A 67 29.27 -27.48 -20.84
N SER A 68 29.81 -27.08 -22.01
CA SER A 68 29.61 -25.75 -22.58
C SER A 68 28.14 -25.46 -22.87
N SER A 69 27.39 -26.43 -23.41
CA SER A 69 25.94 -26.28 -23.66
C SER A 69 25.12 -26.16 -22.36
N MET A 70 25.51 -26.86 -21.30
CA MET A 70 24.89 -26.75 -19.98
C MET A 70 25.13 -25.39 -19.35
N VAL A 71 26.37 -24.88 -19.41
CA VAL A 71 26.71 -23.54 -18.92
C VAL A 71 25.99 -22.46 -19.73
N ALA A 72 25.96 -22.57 -21.07
CA ALA A 72 25.26 -21.64 -21.93
C ALA A 72 23.74 -21.66 -21.68
N GLY A 73 23.15 -22.84 -21.52
CA GLY A 73 21.72 -23.00 -21.18
C GLY A 73 21.39 -22.42 -19.81
N PHE A 74 22.22 -22.67 -18.80
CA PHE A 74 22.09 -22.08 -17.47
C PHE A 74 22.19 -20.55 -17.53
N TRP A 75 23.18 -20.02 -18.25
CA TRP A 75 23.35 -18.58 -18.43
C TRP A 75 22.14 -17.94 -19.12
N ALA A 76 21.65 -18.54 -20.21
CA ALA A 76 20.46 -18.08 -20.90
C ALA A 76 19.21 -18.11 -20.00
N MET A 77 19.08 -19.13 -19.15
CA MET A 77 18.01 -19.20 -18.15
C MET A 77 18.10 -18.07 -17.13
N VAL A 78 19.30 -17.77 -16.62
CA VAL A 78 19.54 -16.67 -15.67
C VAL A 78 19.22 -15.32 -16.31
N VAL A 79 19.74 -15.04 -17.51
CA VAL A 79 19.46 -13.78 -18.23
C VAL A 79 17.96 -13.65 -18.52
N SER A 80 17.31 -14.72 -18.99
CA SER A 80 15.86 -14.71 -19.22
C SER A 80 15.04 -14.49 -17.94
N ALA A 81 15.50 -15.02 -16.79
CA ALA A 81 14.88 -14.75 -15.51
C ALA A 81 15.03 -13.27 -15.12
N ILE A 82 16.22 -12.68 -15.29
CA ILE A 82 16.48 -11.26 -15.02
C ILE A 82 15.61 -10.37 -15.92
N ASP A 83 15.51 -10.67 -17.21
CA ASP A 83 14.69 -9.91 -18.16
C ASP A 83 13.21 -9.96 -17.77
N ARG A 84 12.69 -11.15 -17.41
CA ARG A 84 11.31 -11.31 -16.94
C ARG A 84 11.05 -10.55 -15.65
N ILE A 85 11.96 -10.61 -14.68
CA ILE A 85 11.83 -9.88 -13.41
C ILE A 85 11.87 -8.38 -13.67
N SER A 86 12.81 -7.90 -14.48
CA SER A 86 12.96 -6.48 -14.79
C SER A 86 11.73 -5.94 -15.54
N ALA A 87 11.21 -6.70 -16.50
CA ALA A 87 9.97 -6.36 -17.20
C ALA A 87 8.77 -6.33 -16.24
N PHE A 88 8.65 -7.31 -15.35
CA PHE A 88 7.60 -7.34 -14.32
C PHE A 88 7.69 -6.15 -13.37
N VAL A 89 8.88 -5.85 -12.85
CA VAL A 89 9.10 -4.71 -11.94
C VAL A 89 8.82 -3.40 -12.65
N GLY A 90 9.28 -3.24 -13.89
CA GLY A 90 8.96 -2.09 -14.73
C GLY A 90 7.46 -1.94 -14.93
N ASP A 91 6.77 -3.02 -15.35
CA ASP A 91 5.33 -2.98 -15.52
C ASP A 91 4.60 -2.63 -14.21
N TRP A 92 4.98 -3.25 -13.11
CA TRP A 92 4.34 -3.03 -11.81
C TRP A 92 4.54 -1.60 -11.30
N LEU A 93 5.74 -1.02 -11.46
CA LEU A 93 6.06 0.33 -11.01
C LEU A 93 5.46 1.41 -11.89
N PHE A 94 5.44 1.23 -13.20
CA PHE A 94 5.06 2.28 -14.16
C PHE A 94 3.61 2.17 -14.67
N HIS A 95 3.04 0.96 -14.80
CA HIS A 95 1.67 0.78 -15.31
C HIS A 95 0.60 0.92 -14.21
N GLY A 96 0.34 2.18 -13.88
CA GLY A 96 -0.77 2.59 -13.03
C GLY A 96 -0.55 2.37 -11.54
N LYS A 97 -1.33 3.10 -10.74
CA LYS A 97 -1.27 3.05 -9.28
C LYS A 97 -1.92 1.79 -8.73
N LYS A 98 -1.22 1.08 -7.85
CA LYS A 98 -1.69 -0.18 -7.24
C LYS A 98 -2.38 0.07 -5.89
N ALA A 99 -3.20 -0.89 -5.42
CA ALA A 99 -3.82 -0.89 -4.09
C ALA A 99 -4.56 0.40 -3.64
N LEU A 100 -5.19 1.13 -4.57
CA LEU A 100 -5.87 2.40 -4.28
C LEU A 100 -6.95 2.30 -3.18
N TYR A 101 -7.68 1.18 -3.13
CA TYR A 101 -8.68 0.94 -2.08
C TYR A 101 -8.02 0.64 -0.73
N GLY A 102 -6.91 -0.12 -0.72
CA GLY A 102 -6.15 -0.38 0.49
C GLY A 102 -5.67 0.91 1.14
N LEU A 103 -5.07 1.82 0.36
CA LEU A 103 -4.64 3.12 0.87
C LEU A 103 -5.80 4.02 1.31
N ALA A 104 -6.98 3.92 0.68
CA ALA A 104 -8.17 4.62 1.14
C ALA A 104 -8.63 4.11 2.51
N VAL A 105 -8.58 2.79 2.73
CA VAL A 105 -8.85 2.18 4.05
C VAL A 105 -7.80 2.63 5.07
N THR A 106 -6.51 2.56 4.73
CA THR A 106 -5.42 3.04 5.61
C THR A 106 -5.67 4.48 6.07
N ARG A 107 -5.99 5.39 5.14
CA ARG A 107 -6.33 6.78 5.47
C ARG A 107 -7.49 6.89 6.47
N ILE A 108 -8.56 6.13 6.24
CA ILE A 108 -9.74 6.15 7.11
C ILE A 108 -9.38 5.61 8.49
N LEU A 109 -8.69 4.47 8.56
CA LEU A 109 -8.27 3.86 9.83
C LEU A 109 -7.38 4.80 10.63
N PHE A 110 -6.35 5.37 10.01
CA PHE A 110 -5.45 6.32 10.68
C PHE A 110 -6.21 7.55 11.21
N GLY A 111 -7.09 8.13 10.39
CA GLY A 111 -7.88 9.28 10.81
C GLY A 111 -8.90 8.95 11.90
N VAL A 112 -9.53 7.76 11.86
CA VAL A 112 -10.45 7.29 12.92
C VAL A 112 -9.70 7.01 14.20
N THR A 113 -8.51 6.40 14.15
CA THR A 113 -7.64 6.20 15.32
C THR A 113 -7.26 7.54 15.93
N ALA A 114 -6.88 8.53 15.11
CA ALA A 114 -6.59 9.88 15.57
C ALA A 114 -7.79 10.53 16.28
N ILE A 115 -8.99 10.46 15.69
CA ILE A 115 -10.21 10.95 16.32
C ILE A 115 -10.51 10.19 17.62
N GLY A 116 -10.34 8.88 17.65
CA GLY A 116 -10.58 8.04 18.83
C GLY A 116 -9.65 8.39 19.98
N LEU A 117 -8.35 8.61 19.69
CA LEU A 117 -7.37 9.03 20.68
C LEU A 117 -7.71 10.42 21.23
N LEU A 118 -8.07 11.37 20.36
CA LEU A 118 -8.45 12.72 20.78
C LEU A 118 -9.75 12.73 21.58
N ALA A 119 -10.75 11.95 21.17
CA ALA A 119 -12.03 11.89 21.86
C ALA A 119 -11.89 11.25 23.26
N SER A 120 -11.14 10.14 23.34
CA SER A 120 -10.95 9.40 24.60
C SER A 120 -10.16 10.20 25.63
N ASN A 121 -9.27 11.07 25.19
CA ASN A 121 -8.45 11.93 26.06
C ASN A 121 -9.00 13.36 26.20
N PHE A 122 -10.18 13.66 25.65
CA PHE A 122 -10.64 15.06 25.62
C PHE A 122 -10.84 15.64 27.03
N SER A 123 -11.39 14.87 27.97
CA SER A 123 -11.62 15.30 29.35
C SER A 123 -10.31 15.50 30.13
N THR A 124 -9.29 14.69 29.85
CA THR A 124 -7.99 14.68 30.53
C THR A 124 -6.89 15.41 29.77
N ARG A 125 -7.18 16.00 28.59
CA ARG A 125 -6.17 16.56 27.67
C ARG A 125 -5.17 17.52 28.33
N LEU A 126 -5.63 18.39 29.23
CA LEU A 126 -4.79 19.37 29.91
C LEU A 126 -3.93 18.73 30.99
N TYR A 127 -4.43 17.66 31.63
CA TYR A 127 -3.67 16.87 32.59
C TYR A 127 -2.59 16.03 31.90
N THR A 128 -2.94 15.37 30.80
CA THR A 128 -2.04 14.44 30.10
C THR A 128 -1.04 15.16 29.20
N PHE A 129 -1.45 16.18 28.47
CA PHE A 129 -0.62 16.79 27.42
C PHE A 129 -0.48 18.32 27.50
N GLY A 130 -1.22 18.98 28.40
CA GLY A 130 -1.21 20.44 28.56
C GLY A 130 -0.50 20.89 29.84
N SER A 131 -0.98 21.98 30.45
CA SER A 131 -0.33 22.58 31.62
C SER A 131 -0.24 21.66 32.83
N GLY A 132 -1.18 20.72 32.96
CA GLY A 132 -1.21 19.75 34.05
C GLY A 132 -0.13 18.68 33.95
N SER A 133 0.55 18.53 32.82
CA SER A 133 1.69 17.60 32.71
C SER A 133 3.01 18.22 33.18
N ALA A 134 3.04 19.50 33.58
CA ALA A 134 4.26 20.22 33.96
C ALA A 134 5.10 19.56 35.06
N TRP A 135 4.51 18.69 35.88
CA TRP A 135 5.22 17.93 36.92
C TRP A 135 6.29 16.98 36.36
N ASN A 136 6.20 16.58 35.10
CA ASN A 136 7.18 15.69 34.47
C ASN A 136 8.46 16.42 34.01
N GLY A 137 8.51 17.75 34.08
CA GLY A 137 9.65 18.56 33.67
C GLY A 137 9.79 18.80 32.16
N GLU A 138 9.06 18.05 31.32
CA GLU A 138 9.18 18.14 29.85
C GLU A 138 8.74 19.50 29.28
N LEU A 139 7.91 20.24 30.02
CA LEU A 139 7.54 21.61 29.64
C LEU A 139 8.74 22.55 29.59
N ALA A 140 9.77 22.30 30.42
CA ALA A 140 10.98 23.10 30.50
C ALA A 140 12.14 22.45 29.73
N GLU A 141 12.27 21.13 29.85
CA GLU A 141 13.35 20.34 29.26
C GLU A 141 12.74 19.14 28.52
N PRO A 142 12.31 19.31 27.25
CA PRO A 142 11.70 18.23 26.48
C PRO A 142 12.71 17.09 26.25
N VAL A 143 12.24 15.85 26.38
CA VAL A 143 13.05 14.64 26.13
C VAL A 143 13.24 14.42 24.62
N SER A 144 12.21 14.72 23.84
CA SER A 144 12.24 14.63 22.38
C SER A 144 12.89 15.88 21.77
N ASP A 145 13.62 15.70 20.66
CA ASP A 145 14.16 16.80 19.87
C ASP A 145 13.08 17.49 19.02
N PHE A 146 11.93 16.84 18.78
CA PHE A 146 10.89 17.36 17.88
C PHE A 146 10.35 18.74 18.29
N PRO A 147 10.07 19.02 19.58
CA PRO A 147 9.69 20.35 20.03
C PRO A 147 10.67 21.47 19.72
N THR A 148 11.95 21.17 19.50
CA THR A 148 12.97 22.18 19.11
C THR A 148 12.86 22.57 17.64
N ILE A 149 12.23 21.73 16.81
CA ILE A 149 12.02 21.96 15.39
C ILE A 149 10.76 22.81 15.21
N TRP A 150 10.89 23.98 14.58
CA TRP A 150 9.81 24.97 14.46
C TRP A 150 8.49 24.43 13.86
N VAL A 151 8.56 23.42 13.00
CA VAL A 151 7.39 22.81 12.34
C VAL A 151 6.57 21.94 13.31
N PHE A 152 7.22 21.38 14.33
CA PHE A 152 6.61 20.47 15.30
C PHE A 152 6.44 21.08 16.70
N SER A 153 6.95 22.30 16.93
CA SER A 153 6.96 22.96 18.24
C SER A 153 5.62 23.53 18.70
N THR A 154 4.61 23.58 17.84
CA THR A 154 3.38 24.35 18.08
C THR A 154 2.60 23.89 19.33
N PHE A 155 2.49 22.58 19.56
CA PHE A 155 1.80 22.04 20.73
C PHE A 155 2.60 22.25 22.02
N HIS A 156 3.92 22.00 21.99
CA HIS A 156 4.79 22.26 23.13
C HIS A 156 4.74 23.75 23.54
N ALA A 157 4.82 24.66 22.57
CA ALA A 157 4.73 26.11 22.84
C ALA A 157 3.39 26.50 23.50
N ALA A 158 2.33 25.73 23.24
CA ALA A 158 1.00 25.96 23.79
C ALA A 158 0.75 25.25 25.13
N MET A 159 1.63 24.36 25.61
CA MET A 159 1.37 23.54 26.81
C MET A 159 1.07 24.39 28.05
N GLY A 160 1.74 25.53 28.22
CA GLY A 160 1.48 26.45 29.34
C GLY A 160 0.22 27.31 29.21
N ASN A 161 -0.52 27.21 28.09
CA ASN A 161 -1.72 28.01 27.82
C ASN A 161 -2.91 27.10 27.46
N ASP A 162 -3.75 26.81 28.45
CA ASP A 162 -4.87 25.86 28.34
C ASP A 162 -5.86 26.19 27.22
N VAL A 163 -6.11 27.48 26.99
CA VAL A 163 -7.05 27.96 25.97
C VAL A 163 -6.47 27.69 24.58
N LEU A 164 -5.22 28.09 24.35
CA LEU A 164 -4.53 27.85 23.09
C LEU A 164 -4.35 26.36 22.83
N TYR A 165 -3.96 25.60 23.85
CA TYR A 165 -3.80 24.15 23.77
C TYR A 165 -5.10 23.47 23.37
N THR A 166 -6.21 23.82 24.02
CA THR A 166 -7.54 23.29 23.68
C THR A 166 -7.95 23.69 22.26
N ALA A 167 -7.66 24.91 21.82
CA ALA A 167 -7.95 25.34 20.45
C ALA A 167 -7.16 24.53 19.40
N LEU A 168 -5.86 24.31 19.62
CA LEU A 168 -5.03 23.46 18.75
C LEU A 168 -5.50 22.01 18.74
N TYR A 169 -5.90 21.47 19.89
CA TYR A 169 -6.46 20.13 20.02
C TYR A 169 -7.74 19.96 19.21
N LEU A 170 -8.66 20.93 19.28
CA LEU A 170 -9.89 20.93 18.48
C LEU A 170 -9.59 21.09 16.98
N LEU A 171 -8.64 21.95 16.61
CA LEU A 171 -8.17 22.09 15.23
C LEU A 171 -7.60 20.77 14.70
N LEU A 172 -6.78 20.08 15.49
CA LEU A 172 -6.25 18.76 15.14
C LEU A 172 -7.38 17.74 14.94
N GLY A 173 -8.42 17.77 15.78
CA GLY A 173 -9.63 16.97 15.60
C GLY A 173 -10.36 17.26 14.28
N VAL A 174 -10.52 18.54 13.94
CA VAL A 174 -11.11 18.95 12.64
C VAL A 174 -10.24 18.45 11.47
N LEU A 175 -8.92 18.59 11.56
CA LEU A 175 -8.00 18.10 10.54
C LEU A 175 -8.08 16.57 10.39
N ALA A 176 -8.23 15.83 11.50
CA ALA A 176 -8.43 14.38 11.47
C ALA A 176 -9.73 14.00 10.72
N VAL A 177 -10.83 14.74 10.94
CA VAL A 177 -12.07 14.55 10.17
C VAL A 177 -11.86 14.85 8.68
N LEU A 178 -11.20 15.95 8.35
CA LEU A 178 -10.89 16.30 6.95
C LEU A 178 -9.96 15.26 6.29
N PHE A 179 -9.05 14.67 7.06
CA PHE A 179 -8.16 13.59 6.66
C PHE A 179 -8.95 12.32 6.34
N VAL A 180 -9.87 11.90 7.22
CA VAL A 180 -10.77 10.75 6.98
C VAL A 180 -11.59 10.96 5.70
N LEU A 181 -12.19 12.15 5.54
CA LEU A 181 -12.98 12.50 4.36
C LEU A 181 -12.14 12.64 3.07
N GLY A 182 -10.81 12.74 3.20
CA GLY A 182 -9.90 12.99 2.10
C GLY A 182 -10.22 14.30 1.37
N TRP A 183 -10.43 15.38 2.13
CA TRP A 183 -10.73 16.71 1.58
C TRP A 183 -9.47 17.55 1.45
N ARG A 184 -9.15 18.02 0.23
CA ARG A 184 -7.96 18.83 -0.08
C ARG A 184 -6.72 18.18 0.51
N PHE A 185 -6.60 16.87 0.28
CA PHE A 185 -5.72 15.99 1.04
C PHE A 185 -4.25 16.40 0.92
N ARG A 186 -3.83 16.95 -0.23
CA ARG A 186 -2.48 17.51 -0.42
C ARG A 186 -2.13 18.68 0.50
N ILE A 187 -3.13 19.40 1.02
CA ILE A 187 -2.95 20.51 1.95
C ILE A 187 -3.19 20.01 3.39
N VAL A 188 -4.24 19.21 3.58
CA VAL A 188 -4.60 18.69 4.91
C VAL A 188 -3.54 17.74 5.47
N LEU A 189 -3.00 16.82 4.67
CA LEU A 189 -2.00 15.84 5.14
C LEU A 189 -0.75 16.53 5.73
N PRO A 190 -0.08 17.50 5.08
CA PRO A 190 1.07 18.18 5.66
C PRO A 190 0.76 18.86 7.00
N VAL A 191 -0.34 19.62 7.06
CA VAL A 191 -0.73 20.34 8.28
C VAL A 191 -1.10 19.36 9.40
N PHE A 192 -1.87 18.33 9.06
CA PHE A 192 -2.22 17.26 9.99
C PHE A 192 -0.97 16.53 10.51
N PHE A 193 -0.02 16.19 9.64
CA PHE A 193 1.23 15.55 10.02
C PHE A 193 2.03 16.40 11.01
N CYS A 194 2.22 17.70 10.73
CA CYS A 194 3.00 18.58 11.60
C CYS A 194 2.35 18.73 12.97
N LEU A 195 1.03 18.96 13.01
CA LEU A 195 0.29 19.09 14.26
C LEU A 195 0.14 17.76 15.01
N TRP A 196 -0.02 16.64 14.31
CA TRP A 196 -0.09 15.32 14.93
C TRP A 196 1.25 14.95 15.60
N VAL A 197 2.36 15.11 14.87
CA VAL A 197 3.71 14.85 15.43
C VAL A 197 3.98 15.79 16.59
N GLY A 198 3.70 17.09 16.44
CA GLY A 198 3.88 18.05 17.52
C GLY A 198 3.02 17.75 18.76
N PHE A 199 1.80 17.23 18.57
CA PHE A 199 0.92 16.85 19.68
C PHE A 199 1.46 15.65 20.46
N ILE A 200 1.83 14.58 19.76
CA ILE A 200 2.35 13.36 20.39
C ILE A 200 3.69 13.62 21.07
N GLU A 201 4.60 14.32 20.39
CA GLU A 201 5.96 14.58 20.88
C GLU A 201 6.04 15.74 21.88
N ALA A 202 4.91 16.40 22.20
CA ALA A 202 4.86 17.40 23.27
C ALA A 202 4.99 16.77 24.66
N ASN A 203 4.68 15.48 24.80
CA ASN A 203 4.87 14.72 26.04
C ASN A 203 5.31 13.29 25.70
N ASP A 204 6.62 13.08 25.62
CA ASP A 204 7.23 11.81 25.21
C ASP A 204 6.91 10.69 26.21
N MET A 205 6.79 11.01 27.51
CA MET A 205 6.46 10.03 28.55
C MET A 205 5.11 9.31 28.34
N VAL A 206 4.18 9.91 27.59
CA VAL A 206 2.86 9.31 27.30
C VAL A 206 2.91 8.43 26.05
N GLY A 207 3.85 8.69 25.14
CA GLY A 207 3.94 8.05 23.83
C GLY A 207 4.35 6.57 23.87
N ASP A 208 4.12 5.90 22.73
CA ASP A 208 4.58 4.54 22.50
C ASP A 208 5.19 4.32 21.10
N GLN A 209 5.65 3.09 20.84
CA GLN A 209 6.25 2.75 19.54
C GLN A 209 5.24 2.79 18.37
N GLY A 210 3.95 2.65 18.66
CA GLY A 210 2.87 2.80 17.69
C GLY A 210 2.78 4.22 17.15
N ASP A 211 3.06 5.22 17.97
CA ASP A 211 3.11 6.63 17.55
C ASP A 211 4.24 6.88 16.54
N ASN A 212 5.41 6.29 16.80
CA ASN A 212 6.54 6.30 15.88
C ASN A 212 6.16 5.68 14.52
N MET A 213 5.45 4.54 14.54
CA MET A 213 4.97 3.90 13.31
C MET A 213 3.93 4.76 12.58
N PHE A 214 3.04 5.42 13.33
CA PHE A 214 2.02 6.29 12.77
C PHE A 214 2.67 7.46 12.00
N ARG A 215 3.69 8.09 12.61
CA ARG A 215 4.47 9.16 11.98
C ARG A 215 5.15 8.73 10.69
N ILE A 216 5.85 7.59 10.67
CA ILE A 216 6.52 7.09 9.46
C ILE A 216 5.48 6.80 8.37
N ALA A 217 4.34 6.21 8.72
CA ALA A 217 3.28 5.94 7.76
C ALA A 217 2.68 7.23 7.18
N LEU A 218 2.42 8.25 7.99
CA LEU A 218 1.98 9.57 7.48
C LEU A 218 3.02 10.19 6.54
N LEU A 219 4.31 10.09 6.86
CA LEU A 219 5.39 10.57 6.00
C LEU A 219 5.38 9.84 4.64
N LEU A 220 5.21 8.51 4.64
CA LEU A 220 5.12 7.73 3.41
C LEU A 220 3.86 8.08 2.60
N LEU A 221 2.75 8.44 3.26
CA LEU A 221 1.52 8.85 2.57
C LEU A 221 1.66 10.14 1.76
N PHE A 222 2.67 10.98 2.00
CA PHE A 222 2.97 12.13 1.12
C PHE A 222 3.28 11.72 -0.32
N PHE A 223 3.87 10.54 -0.47
CA PHE A 223 4.29 9.99 -1.75
C PHE A 223 3.22 9.07 -2.37
N ALA A 224 2.15 8.78 -1.64
CA ALA A 224 1.04 7.96 -2.08
C ALA A 224 -0.19 8.78 -2.51
N ASP A 225 -1.21 8.11 -3.04
CA ASP A 225 -2.51 8.73 -3.40
C ASP A 225 -3.65 8.08 -2.61
N PRO A 226 -3.66 8.23 -1.28
CA PRO A 226 -4.70 7.65 -0.42
C PRO A 226 -6.07 8.32 -0.62
N ALA A 227 -6.11 9.48 -1.27
CA ALA A 227 -7.33 10.19 -1.61
C ALA A 227 -7.86 9.85 -3.01
N ALA A 228 -7.34 8.81 -3.69
CA ALA A 228 -7.82 8.37 -5.00
C ALA A 228 -9.20 7.71 -4.97
N ARG A 229 -9.55 7.06 -3.85
CA ARG A 229 -10.82 6.35 -3.66
C ARG A 229 -11.46 6.75 -2.33
N TRP A 230 -12.79 6.65 -2.27
CA TRP A 230 -13.63 6.95 -1.11
C TRP A 230 -13.29 8.29 -0.43
N SER A 231 -13.08 9.34 -1.21
CA SER A 231 -12.72 10.67 -0.70
C SER A 231 -13.50 11.77 -1.43
N LEU A 232 -13.57 12.95 -0.80
CA LEU A 232 -14.11 14.16 -1.45
C LEU A 232 -13.20 14.62 -2.61
N ASP A 233 -11.89 14.40 -2.52
CA ASP A 233 -10.95 14.69 -3.62
C ASP A 233 -11.17 13.80 -4.84
N ALA A 234 -11.46 12.51 -4.65
CA ALA A 234 -11.78 11.60 -5.75
C ALA A 234 -13.05 12.07 -6.49
N ARG A 235 -14.07 12.50 -5.74
CA ARG A 235 -15.31 13.06 -6.32
C ARG A 235 -15.06 14.36 -7.08
N ARG A 236 -14.13 15.20 -6.61
CA ARG A 236 -13.74 16.44 -7.31
C ARG A 236 -12.97 16.13 -8.59
N ARG A 237 -11.96 15.27 -8.53
CA ARG A 237 -11.15 14.85 -9.70
C ARG A 237 -11.98 14.18 -10.78
N ALA A 238 -12.99 13.39 -10.41
CA ALA A 238 -13.92 12.81 -11.36
C ALA A 238 -14.72 13.85 -12.17
N LYS A 239 -14.91 15.07 -11.63
CA LYS A 239 -15.62 16.18 -12.30
C LYS A 239 -14.68 17.13 -13.02
N SER A 240 -13.55 17.49 -12.42
CA SER A 240 -12.61 18.48 -12.94
C SER A 240 -11.54 17.89 -13.86
N GLY A 241 -11.42 16.56 -13.91
CA GLY A 241 -10.26 15.88 -14.49
C GLY A 241 -9.08 15.81 -13.53
N GLU A 242 -8.05 15.06 -13.95
CA GLU A 242 -6.76 15.00 -13.28
C GLU A 242 -5.93 16.27 -13.56
N TRP A 243 -5.07 16.64 -12.61
CA TRP A 243 -4.22 17.84 -12.74
C TRP A 243 -3.20 17.72 -13.87
N PHE A 244 -2.67 16.52 -14.08
CA PHE A 244 -1.67 16.22 -15.10
C PHE A 244 -2.28 15.34 -16.19
N PRO A 245 -1.98 15.61 -17.47
CA PRO A 245 -2.41 14.74 -18.57
C PRO A 245 -1.91 13.30 -18.38
N PRO A 246 -2.71 12.28 -18.74
CA PRO A 246 -2.25 10.89 -18.79
C PRO A 246 -0.99 10.76 -19.67
N GLY A 247 0.01 10.02 -19.19
CA GLY A 247 1.28 9.83 -19.91
C GLY A 247 2.30 10.97 -19.80
N SER A 248 1.96 12.09 -19.12
CA SER A 248 2.94 13.14 -18.84
C SER A 248 4.01 12.68 -17.82
N GLN A 249 5.22 13.25 -17.89
CA GLN A 249 6.30 12.93 -16.95
C GLN A 249 5.88 13.05 -15.47
N PRO A 250 5.18 14.11 -15.03
CA PRO A 250 4.73 14.21 -13.63
C PRO A 250 3.71 13.12 -13.23
N ALA A 251 2.86 12.68 -14.16
CA ALA A 251 1.91 11.59 -13.91
C ALA A 251 2.61 10.24 -13.75
N LEU A 252 3.67 10.00 -14.52
CA LEU A 252 4.52 8.80 -14.39
C LEU A 252 5.28 8.81 -13.07
N LEU A 253 5.96 9.92 -12.73
CA LEU A 253 6.64 10.06 -11.43
C LEU A 253 5.67 9.84 -10.26
N GLY A 254 4.47 10.45 -10.33
CA GLY A 254 3.44 10.26 -9.32
C GLY A 254 2.90 8.83 -9.21
N THR A 255 3.05 8.00 -10.26
CA THR A 255 2.71 6.58 -10.22
C THR A 255 3.83 5.76 -9.56
N VAL A 256 5.09 6.05 -9.92
CA VAL A 256 6.26 5.39 -9.33
C VAL A 256 6.35 5.67 -7.83
N PHE A 257 6.29 6.94 -7.42
CA PHE A 257 6.33 7.31 -5.99
C PHE A 257 5.19 6.66 -5.20
N HIS A 258 4.00 6.58 -5.79
CA HIS A 258 2.86 5.91 -5.17
C HIS A 258 3.12 4.43 -4.93
N ASN A 259 3.61 3.73 -5.95
CA ASN A 259 3.87 2.30 -5.89
C ASN A 259 5.06 1.99 -4.96
N LEU A 260 6.10 2.84 -4.93
CA LEU A 260 7.21 2.73 -3.97
C LEU A 260 6.76 2.99 -2.53
N ALA A 261 5.90 3.99 -2.30
CA ALA A 261 5.34 4.27 -0.99
C ALA A 261 4.52 3.09 -0.46
N LEU A 262 3.75 2.42 -1.33
CA LEU A 262 3.02 1.20 -1.00
C LEU A 262 3.96 0.06 -0.55
N VAL A 263 5.06 -0.15 -1.27
CA VAL A 263 6.08 -1.15 -0.89
C VAL A 263 6.70 -0.78 0.46
N ALA A 264 7.08 0.48 0.66
CA ALA A 264 7.68 0.95 1.91
C ALA A 264 6.73 0.78 3.11
N LEU A 265 5.45 1.13 2.96
CA LEU A 265 4.42 0.93 3.99
C LEU A 265 4.28 -0.54 4.36
N THR A 266 4.25 -1.42 3.35
CA THR A 266 4.15 -2.87 3.57
C THR A 266 5.39 -3.41 4.26
N ALA A 267 6.58 -3.00 3.79
CA ALA A 267 7.86 -3.41 4.37
C ALA A 267 8.00 -2.96 5.83
N GLN A 268 7.59 -1.73 6.16
CA GLN A 268 7.58 -1.24 7.54
C GLN A 268 6.77 -2.15 8.46
N VAL A 269 5.56 -2.53 8.04
CA VAL A 269 4.70 -3.45 8.83
C VAL A 269 5.40 -4.80 8.98
N CYS A 270 5.91 -5.38 7.88
CA CYS A 270 6.64 -6.64 7.92
C CYS A 270 7.83 -6.59 8.89
N PHE A 271 8.64 -5.52 8.86
CA PHE A 271 9.79 -5.37 9.73
C PHE A 271 9.43 -5.25 11.20
N VAL A 272 8.35 -4.52 11.54
CA VAL A 272 7.90 -4.41 12.94
C VAL A 272 7.44 -5.76 13.47
N TYR A 273 6.66 -6.52 12.70
CA TYR A 273 6.22 -7.84 13.14
C TYR A 273 7.35 -8.87 13.18
N ALA A 274 8.25 -8.85 12.20
CA ALA A 274 9.40 -9.75 12.16
C ALA A 274 10.37 -9.47 13.31
N SER A 275 10.72 -8.20 13.56
CA SER A 275 11.59 -7.83 14.67
C SER A 275 10.94 -8.16 16.00
N GLY A 276 9.66 -7.82 16.19
CA GLY A 276 8.90 -8.17 17.38
C GLY A 276 8.88 -9.69 17.63
N ALA A 277 8.68 -10.50 16.59
CA ALA A 277 8.71 -11.96 16.72
C ALA A 277 10.11 -12.48 17.11
N LEU A 278 11.18 -11.94 16.52
CA LEU A 278 12.56 -12.30 16.85
C LEU A 278 12.92 -11.92 18.29
N PHE A 279 12.52 -10.74 18.76
CA PHE A 279 12.73 -10.31 20.15
C PHE A 279 11.97 -11.21 21.13
N LYS A 280 10.75 -11.62 20.81
CA LYS A 280 9.97 -12.55 21.63
C LYS A 280 10.60 -13.94 21.63
N ALA A 281 11.05 -14.46 20.50
CA ALA A 281 11.69 -15.77 20.42
C ALA A 281 13.04 -15.82 21.19
N GLY A 282 13.76 -14.69 21.24
CA GLY A 282 15.05 -14.59 21.93
C GLY A 282 14.96 -14.33 23.44
N GLY A 283 13.87 -13.73 23.93
CA GLY A 283 13.77 -13.20 25.29
C GLY A 283 13.32 -14.22 26.35
N ASP A 284 13.96 -14.16 27.51
CA ASP A 284 13.65 -15.00 28.69
C ASP A 284 12.18 -14.91 29.13
N PRO A 285 11.48 -13.75 29.08
CA PRO A 285 10.06 -13.68 29.43
C PRO A 285 9.15 -14.64 28.65
N TRP A 286 9.42 -14.85 27.36
CA TRP A 286 8.62 -15.75 26.52
C TRP A 286 9.07 -17.20 26.65
N LYS A 287 10.36 -17.44 26.88
CA LYS A 287 10.89 -18.79 27.14
C LYS A 287 10.40 -19.35 28.47
N GLU A 288 10.38 -18.51 29.50
CA GLU A 288 10.02 -18.86 30.87
C GLU A 288 8.52 -18.66 31.17
N GLY A 289 7.73 -18.23 30.18
CA GLY A 289 6.26 -18.18 30.26
C GLY A 289 5.66 -16.97 30.98
N TYR A 290 6.46 -16.13 31.64
CA TYR A 290 5.94 -14.98 32.40
C TYR A 290 5.67 -13.71 31.56
N ALA A 291 5.93 -13.73 30.24
CA ALA A 291 5.69 -12.60 29.34
C ALA A 291 4.22 -12.13 29.30
N VAL A 292 3.28 -13.04 29.50
CA VAL A 292 1.84 -12.73 29.53
C VAL A 292 1.36 -12.44 30.95
N TYR A 293 1.84 -13.23 31.92
CA TYR A 293 1.45 -13.10 33.32
C TYR A 293 1.80 -11.73 33.90
N ASN A 294 3.08 -11.31 33.79
CA ASN A 294 3.57 -10.12 34.49
C ASN A 294 2.82 -8.83 34.09
N PRO A 295 2.60 -8.51 32.79
CA PRO A 295 1.86 -7.31 32.41
C PRO A 295 0.41 -7.31 32.91
N LEU A 296 -0.29 -8.44 32.82
CA LEU A 296 -1.71 -8.55 33.21
C LEU A 296 -1.95 -8.34 34.70
N GLN A 297 -0.93 -8.55 35.53
CA GLN A 297 -0.96 -8.31 36.98
C GLN A 297 -0.60 -6.87 37.37
N THR A 298 -0.31 -6.00 36.38
CA THR A 298 -0.12 -4.56 36.63
C THR A 298 -1.43 -3.79 36.48
N ALA A 299 -1.62 -2.74 37.29
CA ALA A 299 -2.79 -1.87 37.19
C ALA A 299 -2.94 -1.19 35.81
N ARG A 300 -1.85 -1.04 35.05
CA ARG A 300 -1.84 -0.39 33.73
C ARG A 300 -2.43 -1.28 32.63
N PHE A 301 -2.20 -2.59 32.68
CA PHE A 301 -2.60 -3.52 31.61
C PHE A 301 -3.64 -4.56 32.04
N GLY A 302 -3.91 -4.70 33.35
CA GLY A 302 -4.95 -5.56 33.92
C GLY A 302 -6.33 -4.90 33.95
N THR A 303 -6.84 -4.40 32.81
CA THR A 303 -8.12 -3.67 32.75
C THR A 303 -9.32 -4.52 33.20
N TRP A 304 -9.21 -5.85 33.10
CA TRP A 304 -10.23 -6.81 33.48
C TRP A 304 -9.66 -7.85 34.44
N PRO A 305 -9.47 -7.52 35.73
CA PRO A 305 -8.72 -8.36 36.67
C PRO A 305 -9.24 -9.80 36.75
N VAL A 306 -10.56 -9.97 36.75
CA VAL A 306 -11.20 -11.30 36.79
C VAL A 306 -10.89 -12.14 35.55
N LEU A 307 -10.81 -11.51 34.36
CA LEU A 307 -10.46 -12.20 33.13
C LEU A 307 -8.96 -12.48 33.05
N SER A 308 -8.13 -11.53 33.50
CA SER A 308 -6.69 -11.73 33.64
C SER A 308 -6.41 -12.96 34.50
N ASP A 309 -7.00 -13.01 35.71
CA ASP A 309 -6.83 -14.11 36.64
C ASP A 309 -7.35 -15.43 36.06
N LEU A 310 -8.49 -15.43 35.36
CA LEU A 310 -9.03 -16.65 34.73
C LEU A 310 -8.13 -17.18 33.59
N VAL A 311 -7.48 -16.30 32.84
CA VAL A 311 -6.55 -16.67 31.76
C VAL A 311 -5.20 -17.14 32.33
N THR A 312 -4.76 -16.56 33.45
CA THR A 312 -3.47 -16.90 34.08
C THR A 312 -3.57 -17.93 35.20
N THR A 313 -4.76 -18.39 35.58
CA THR A 313 -4.93 -19.40 36.66
C THR A 313 -4.49 -20.79 36.24
N TRP A 314 -4.43 -21.06 34.93
CA TRP A 314 -4.11 -22.37 34.34
C TRP A 314 -2.78 -22.38 33.57
N GLY A 315 -1.99 -21.30 33.64
CA GLY A 315 -0.74 -21.12 32.90
C GLY A 315 0.29 -20.34 33.69
#